data_AF-A0A3M1AY21-F1
#
_entry.id   AF-A0A3M1AY21-F1
#
_cell.length_a   1.000
_cell.length_b   1.000
_cell.length_c   1.000
_cell.angle_alpha   90.00
_cell.angle_beta   90.00
_cell.angle_gamma   90.00
#
_symmetry.space_group_name_H-M   'P 1'
#
loop_
_entity.id
_entity.type
_entity.pdbx_description
1 polymer ?
#
loop_
_entity_poly.entity_id
_entity_poly.type
_entity_poly.pdbx_seq_one_letter_code
_entity_poly.pdbx_strand_id
1 'polypeptide(L)'
;MRIYSEVVLVLALLITLGMLAQKYSRLITNRFGLLGQALIGFEFIILGIVLGPHGIDLISKDALAGLFPIFTLALGWIGLTMMIEADLKTVRRIPVKLGALSAWTSLLTFVLVFAIFTGIFALFHFPRATLKWPVILAIISIPVAPALMNSQLRSLKTRDKSISDLLTLGILDDFHGVLIYLLLFPFVISNYNQQPYFKILLTSLAVGVVSG
;
A
#
# COMPACT_ATOMS: atom_id res chain seq x y z
N MET A 1 -9.29 -31.60 3.08
CA MET A 1 -10.24 -31.23 2.00
C MET A 1 -11.15 -30.07 2.39
N ARG A 2 -11.79 -30.08 3.57
CA ARG A 2 -12.75 -29.04 4.02
C ARG A 2 -12.18 -27.61 4.08
N ILE A 3 -10.94 -27.45 4.54
CA ILE A 3 -10.26 -26.15 4.64
C ILE A 3 -10.02 -25.52 3.25
N TYR A 4 -9.62 -26.33 2.26
CA TYR A 4 -9.37 -25.83 0.89
C TYR A 4 -10.66 -25.39 0.20
N SER A 5 -11.77 -26.11 0.40
CA SER A 5 -13.07 -25.69 -0.15
C SER A 5 -13.56 -24.37 0.47
N GLU A 6 -13.34 -24.16 1.77
CA GLU A 6 -13.71 -22.92 2.44
C GLU A 6 -12.87 -21.74 1.94
N VAL A 7 -11.55 -21.89 1.83
CA VAL A 7 -10.66 -20.83 1.30
C VAL A 7 -11.03 -20.47 -0.14
N VAL A 8 -11.31 -21.45 -1.00
CA VAL A 8 -11.72 -21.20 -2.40
C VAL A 8 -13.07 -20.48 -2.46
N LEU A 9 -14.04 -20.86 -1.62
CA LEU A 9 -15.35 -20.19 -1.56
C LEU A 9 -15.21 -18.75 -1.05
N VAL A 10 -14.40 -18.53 -0.01
CA VAL A 10 -14.12 -17.19 0.51
C VAL A 10 -13.43 -16.32 -0.54
N LEU A 11 -12.47 -16.87 -1.29
CA LEU A 11 -11.83 -16.15 -2.41
C LEU A 11 -12.83 -15.81 -3.51
N ALA A 12 -13.64 -16.77 -3.95
CA ALA A 12 -14.65 -16.54 -4.97
C ALA A 12 -15.65 -15.47 -4.52
N LEU A 13 -16.05 -15.50 -3.25
CA LEU A 13 -16.92 -14.48 -2.66
C LEU A 13 -16.23 -13.11 -2.61
N LEU A 14 -14.98 -13.04 -2.18
CA LEU A 14 -14.21 -11.79 -2.13
C LEU A 14 -14.04 -11.18 -3.52
N ILE A 15 -13.74 -12.00 -4.54
CA ILE A 15 -13.61 -11.55 -5.93
C ILE A 15 -14.95 -11.03 -6.44
N THR A 16 -16.05 -11.78 -6.23
CA THR A 16 -17.37 -11.37 -6.71
C THR A 16 -17.88 -10.10 -6.02
N LEU A 17 -17.72 -9.99 -4.70
CA LEU A 17 -18.05 -8.78 -3.96
C LEU A 17 -17.16 -7.60 -4.36
N GLY A 18 -15.86 -7.84 -4.58
CA GLY A 18 -14.94 -6.83 -5.08
C GLY A 18 -15.32 -6.30 -6.46
N MET A 19 -15.68 -7.19 -7.39
CA MET A 19 -16.17 -6.81 -8.72
C MET A 19 -17.49 -6.03 -8.64
N LEU A 20 -18.39 -6.44 -7.75
CA LEU A 20 -19.67 -5.75 -7.52
C LEU A 20 -19.45 -4.36 -6.93
N ALA A 21 -18.57 -4.25 -5.93
CA ALA A 21 -18.17 -2.99 -5.30
C ALA A 21 -17.56 -2.05 -6.33
N GLN A 22 -16.66 -2.54 -7.19
CA GLN A 22 -16.06 -1.74 -8.25
C GLN A 22 -17.11 -1.24 -9.25
N LYS A 23 -18.10 -2.08 -9.61
CA LYS A 23 -19.21 -1.67 -10.49
C LYS A 23 -20.05 -0.55 -9.85
N TYR A 24 -20.36 -0.67 -8.56
CA TYR A 24 -21.08 0.37 -7.81
C TYR A 24 -20.26 1.65 -7.64
N SER A 25 -18.97 1.51 -7.37
CA SER A 25 -18.03 2.63 -7.25
C SER A 25 -17.98 3.45 -8.53
N ARG A 26 -17.89 2.81 -9.70
CA ARG A 26 -17.97 3.51 -11.01
C ARG A 26 -19.27 4.30 -11.20
N LEU A 27 -20.40 3.80 -10.69
CA LEU A 27 -21.68 4.51 -10.75
C LEU A 27 -21.67 5.76 -9.86
N ILE A 28 -21.09 5.67 -8.65
CA ILE A 28 -20.94 6.78 -7.71
C ILE A 28 -19.96 7.83 -8.29
N THR A 29 -18.82 7.39 -8.81
CA THR A 29 -17.83 8.26 -9.46
C THR A 29 -18.43 9.03 -10.63
N ASN A 30 -19.25 8.38 -11.47
CA ASN A 30 -19.94 9.05 -12.57
C ASN A 30 -20.96 10.11 -12.12
N ARG A 31 -21.51 10.00 -10.89
CA ARG A 31 -22.46 10.98 -10.35
C ARG A 31 -21.80 12.12 -9.57
N PHE A 32 -20.75 11.83 -8.80
CA PHE A 32 -20.12 12.80 -7.88
C PHE A 32 -18.79 13.38 -8.40
N GLY A 33 -18.34 13.01 -9.60
CA GLY A 33 -17.13 13.55 -10.22
C GLY A 33 -15.88 13.31 -9.38
N LEU A 34 -15.10 14.36 -9.12
CA LEU A 34 -13.83 14.30 -8.38
C LEU A 34 -13.98 13.76 -6.95
N LEU A 35 -15.06 14.10 -6.24
CA LEU A 35 -15.34 13.56 -4.90
C LEU A 35 -15.57 12.04 -4.94
N GLY A 36 -16.28 11.56 -5.97
CA GLY A 36 -16.48 10.14 -6.19
C GLY A 36 -15.22 9.40 -6.66
N GLN A 37 -14.18 10.11 -7.13
CA GLN A 37 -12.87 9.53 -7.43
C GLN A 37 -11.96 9.44 -6.21
N ALA A 38 -12.07 10.40 -5.28
CA ALA A 38 -11.30 10.40 -4.03
C ALA A 38 -11.73 9.28 -3.07
N LEU A 39 -12.97 8.82 -3.18
CA LEU A 39 -13.52 7.73 -2.38
C LEU A 39 -13.22 6.34 -2.94
N ILE A 40 -12.64 6.24 -4.14
CA ILE A 40 -12.32 4.95 -4.77
C ILE A 40 -11.34 4.18 -3.88
N GLY A 41 -11.73 2.99 -3.49
CA GLY A 41 -10.96 2.09 -2.64
C GLY A 41 -11.48 2.03 -1.21
N PHE A 42 -12.18 3.05 -0.73
CA PHE A 42 -12.79 3.07 0.60
C PHE A 42 -13.88 2.00 0.73
N GLU A 43 -14.60 1.72 -0.36
CA GLU A 43 -15.60 0.65 -0.46
C GLU A 43 -15.00 -0.73 -0.15
N PHE A 44 -13.75 -1.00 -0.54
CA PHE A 44 -13.09 -2.28 -0.24
C PHE A 44 -12.73 -2.38 1.24
N ILE A 45 -12.35 -1.27 1.87
CA ILE A 45 -12.07 -1.22 3.32
C ILE A 45 -13.37 -1.47 4.10
N ILE A 46 -14.45 -0.79 3.74
CA ILE A 46 -15.77 -1.01 4.36
C ILE A 46 -16.19 -2.47 4.21
N LEU A 47 -16.09 -3.03 3.00
CA LEU A 47 -16.42 -4.43 2.76
C LEU A 47 -15.54 -5.37 3.58
N GLY A 48 -14.24 -5.12 3.67
CA GLY A 48 -13.34 -5.91 4.50
C GLY A 48 -13.71 -5.88 5.99
N ILE A 49 -14.08 -4.70 6.52
CA ILE A 49 -14.52 -4.55 7.91
C ILE A 49 -15.85 -5.27 8.15
N VAL A 50 -16.82 -5.09 7.25
CA VAL A 50 -18.14 -5.69 7.36
C VAL A 50 -18.06 -7.21 7.24
N LEU A 51 -17.29 -7.75 6.27
CA LEU A 51 -17.18 -9.18 6.03
C LEU A 51 -16.23 -9.89 7.01
N GLY A 52 -15.28 -9.14 7.58
CA GLY A 52 -14.27 -9.67 8.49
C GLY A 52 -14.78 -9.95 9.90
N PRO A 53 -13.87 -10.34 10.81
CA PRO A 53 -14.21 -10.79 12.16
C PRO A 53 -14.89 -9.74 13.05
N HIS A 54 -14.81 -8.47 12.66
CA HIS A 54 -15.40 -7.36 13.41
C HIS A 54 -16.83 -7.00 12.94
N GLY A 55 -17.26 -7.53 11.78
CA GLY A 55 -18.60 -7.31 11.25
C GLY A 55 -19.45 -8.56 11.38
N ILE A 56 -19.72 -9.23 10.25
CA ILE A 56 -20.55 -10.44 10.19
C ILE A 56 -19.76 -11.75 10.39
N ASP A 57 -18.44 -11.67 10.58
CA ASP A 57 -17.51 -12.81 10.77
C ASP A 57 -17.62 -13.88 9.67
N LEU A 58 -17.93 -13.45 8.44
CA LEU A 58 -18.00 -14.34 7.29
C LEU A 58 -16.59 -14.79 6.86
N ILE A 59 -15.60 -13.93 7.10
CA ILE A 59 -14.18 -14.24 6.93
C ILE A 59 -13.57 -14.33 8.32
N SER A 60 -13.52 -15.56 8.85
CA SER A 60 -12.95 -15.83 10.16
C SER A 60 -11.45 -15.50 10.22
N LYS A 61 -10.92 -15.35 11.44
CA LYS A 61 -9.48 -15.15 11.65
C LYS A 61 -8.63 -16.29 11.05
N ASP A 62 -9.12 -17.51 11.11
CA ASP A 62 -8.44 -18.68 10.55
C ASP A 62 -8.45 -18.66 9.01
N ALA A 63 -9.57 -18.23 8.40
CA ALA A 63 -9.65 -18.02 6.96
C ALA A 63 -8.70 -16.91 6.50
N LEU A 64 -8.62 -15.78 7.24
CA LEU A 64 -7.66 -14.71 6.98
C LEU A 64 -6.21 -15.20 7.06
N ALA A 65 -5.87 -16.02 8.05
CA ALA A 65 -4.54 -16.63 8.16
C ALA A 65 -4.24 -17.56 6.98
N GLY A 66 -5.23 -18.34 6.53
CA GLY A 66 -5.13 -19.19 5.34
C GLY A 66 -4.97 -18.42 4.02
N LEU A 67 -5.43 -17.17 3.97
CA LEU A 67 -5.29 -16.27 2.81
C LEU A 67 -3.91 -15.58 2.75
N PHE A 68 -3.14 -15.59 3.83
CA PHE A 68 -1.85 -14.88 3.90
C PHE A 68 -0.86 -15.22 2.76
N PRO A 69 -0.68 -16.50 2.35
CA PRO A 69 0.18 -16.83 1.21
C PRO A 69 -0.32 -16.23 -0.11
N ILE A 70 -1.64 -16.14 -0.28
CA ILE A 70 -2.26 -15.57 -1.47
C ILE A 70 -2.07 -14.05 -1.50
N PHE A 71 -2.22 -13.37 -0.35
CA PHE A 71 -1.92 -11.94 -0.25
C PHE A 71 -0.44 -11.66 -0.52
N THR A 72 0.46 -12.50 -0.03
CA THR A 72 1.90 -12.38 -0.32
C THR A 72 2.17 -12.53 -1.81
N LEU A 73 1.56 -13.54 -2.45
CA LEU A 73 1.66 -13.74 -3.91
C LEU A 73 1.05 -12.57 -4.69
N ALA A 74 -0.10 -12.06 -4.27
CA ALA A 74 -0.79 -10.96 -4.94
C ALA A 74 0.00 -9.65 -4.83
N LEU A 75 0.53 -9.33 -3.65
CA LEU A 75 1.43 -8.19 -3.47
C LEU A 75 2.66 -8.33 -4.35
N GLY A 76 3.20 -9.55 -4.47
CA GLY A 76 4.28 -9.86 -5.40
C GLY A 76 4.00 -9.70 -6.85
N TRP A 77 2.83 -10.14 -7.26
CA TRP A 77 2.38 -9.91 -8.60
C TRP A 77 2.21 -8.41 -8.90
N ILE A 78 1.64 -7.64 -7.96
CA ILE A 78 1.46 -6.20 -8.10
C ILE A 78 2.81 -5.51 -8.24
N GLY A 79 3.74 -5.78 -7.33
CA GLY A 79 5.11 -5.28 -7.41
C GLY A 79 5.75 -5.56 -8.76
N LEU A 80 5.82 -6.84 -9.13
CA LEU A 80 6.42 -7.29 -10.38
C LEU A 80 5.82 -6.56 -11.59
N THR A 81 4.49 -6.40 -11.63
CA THR A 81 3.84 -5.66 -12.72
C THR A 81 4.22 -4.19 -12.74
N MET A 82 4.33 -3.53 -11.58
CA MET A 82 4.77 -2.14 -11.47
C MET A 82 6.22 -1.99 -11.94
N MET A 83 7.09 -2.96 -11.60
CA MET A 83 8.50 -2.94 -11.97
C MET A 83 8.72 -3.24 -13.46
N ILE A 84 7.89 -4.10 -14.07
CA ILE A 84 7.86 -4.32 -15.52
C ILE A 84 7.39 -3.07 -16.27
N GLU A 85 6.37 -2.38 -15.76
CA GLU A 85 5.88 -1.11 -16.33
C GLU A 85 6.91 0.02 -16.21
N ALA A 86 7.73 0.00 -15.15
CA ALA A 86 8.87 0.88 -14.96
C ALA A 86 10.05 0.47 -15.85
N ASP A 87 9.94 0.64 -17.18
CA ASP A 87 11.04 0.41 -18.12
C ASP A 87 12.33 1.09 -17.61
N LEU A 88 13.37 0.30 -17.34
CA LEU A 88 14.66 0.79 -16.82
C LEU A 88 15.27 1.91 -17.70
N LYS A 89 14.95 1.92 -19.01
CA LYS A 89 15.38 3.00 -19.92
C LYS A 89 14.65 4.31 -19.63
N THR A 90 13.39 4.25 -19.22
CA THR A 90 12.58 5.38 -18.78
C THR A 90 13.07 5.89 -17.42
N VAL A 91 13.37 4.99 -16.48
CA VAL A 91 13.92 5.34 -15.16
C VAL A 91 15.27 6.06 -15.27
N ARG A 92 16.17 5.60 -16.15
CA ARG A 92 17.47 6.25 -16.39
C ARG A 92 17.37 7.63 -17.05
N ARG A 93 16.23 7.94 -17.67
CA ARG A 93 15.97 9.24 -18.31
C ARG A 93 15.27 10.22 -17.37
N ILE A 94 14.93 9.80 -16.15
CA ILE A 94 14.35 10.68 -15.14
C ILE A 94 15.38 11.78 -14.83
N PRO A 95 15.02 13.06 -14.99
CA PRO A 95 15.91 14.14 -14.64
C PRO A 95 16.20 14.10 -13.14
N VAL A 96 17.48 14.28 -12.76
CA VAL A 96 17.94 14.25 -11.36
C VAL A 96 17.10 15.16 -10.45
N LYS A 97 16.60 16.28 -10.99
CA LYS A 97 15.70 17.20 -10.27
C LYS A 97 14.39 16.54 -9.83
N LEU A 98 13.77 15.69 -10.65
CA LEU A 98 12.54 14.98 -10.28
C LEU A 98 12.84 13.87 -9.27
N GLY A 99 13.96 13.17 -9.43
CA GLY A 99 14.42 12.19 -8.43
C GLY A 99 14.66 12.83 -7.05
N ALA A 100 15.36 13.96 -7.02
CA ALA A 100 15.60 14.71 -5.79
C ALA A 100 14.31 15.28 -5.19
N LEU A 101 13.39 15.75 -6.03
CA LEU A 101 12.08 16.23 -5.58
C LEU A 101 11.27 15.10 -4.91
N SER A 102 11.16 13.93 -5.55
CA SER A 102 10.47 12.77 -4.97
C SER A 102 11.12 12.29 -3.66
N ALA A 103 12.46 12.23 -3.62
CA ALA A 103 13.17 11.89 -2.39
C ALA A 103 12.87 12.89 -1.27
N TRP A 104 12.81 14.19 -1.58
CA TRP A 104 12.48 15.23 -0.62
C TRP A 104 11.03 15.16 -0.14
N THR A 105 10.06 14.98 -1.06
CA THR A 105 8.64 14.85 -0.71
C THR A 105 8.39 13.59 0.12
N SER A 106 9.04 12.47 -0.22
CA SER A 106 8.96 11.22 0.53
C SER A 106 9.53 11.38 1.95
N LEU A 107 10.72 11.99 2.07
CA LEU A 107 11.34 12.24 3.38
C LEU A 107 10.51 13.19 4.23
N LEU A 108 10.01 14.28 3.64
CA LEU A 108 9.18 15.25 4.33
C LEU A 108 7.88 14.63 4.82
N THR A 109 7.22 13.84 3.98
CA THR A 109 5.99 13.11 4.34
C THR A 109 6.24 12.16 5.50
N PHE A 110 7.32 11.37 5.43
CA PHE A 110 7.72 10.48 6.52
C PHE A 110 7.92 11.25 7.84
N VAL A 111 8.73 12.32 7.83
CA VAL A 111 9.05 13.10 9.03
C VAL A 111 7.80 13.75 9.63
N LEU A 112 6.94 14.34 8.79
CA LEU A 112 5.72 14.99 9.24
C LEU A 112 4.74 13.99 9.86
N VAL A 113 4.46 12.89 9.18
CA VAL A 113 3.53 11.86 9.66
C VAL A 113 4.06 11.23 10.95
N PHE A 114 5.36 10.91 10.99
CA PHE A 114 6.01 10.38 12.20
C PHE A 114 5.90 11.36 13.37
N ALA A 115 6.18 12.65 13.17
CA ALA A 115 6.11 13.67 14.21
C ALA A 115 4.68 13.86 14.73
N ILE A 116 3.69 13.93 13.82
CA ILE A 116 2.27 14.09 14.17
C ILE A 116 1.80 12.90 15.00
N PHE A 117 2.02 11.66 14.53
CA PHE A 117 1.56 10.49 15.27
C PHE A 117 2.31 10.32 16.59
N THR A 118 3.61 10.60 16.64
CA THR A 118 4.36 10.60 17.90
C THR A 118 3.78 11.61 18.90
N GLY A 119 3.44 12.82 18.45
CA GLY A 119 2.76 13.83 19.26
C GLY A 119 1.38 13.39 19.75
N ILE A 120 0.56 12.79 18.87
CA ILE A 120 -0.76 12.24 19.22
C ILE A 120 -0.62 11.15 20.28
N PHE A 121 0.26 10.15 20.08
CA PHE A 121 0.43 9.07 21.05
C PHE A 121 0.98 9.58 22.39
N ALA A 122 1.85 10.59 22.38
CA ALA A 122 2.33 11.24 23.59
C ALA A 122 1.19 11.96 24.35
N LEU A 123 0.32 12.67 23.63
CA LEU A 123 -0.81 13.41 24.21
C LEU A 123 -1.85 12.48 24.86
N PHE A 124 -2.16 11.36 24.23
CA PHE A 124 -3.12 10.37 24.74
C PHE A 124 -2.53 9.41 25.79
N HIS A 125 -1.31 9.68 26.28
CA HIS A 125 -0.64 8.89 27.31
C HIS A 125 -0.58 7.39 26.97
N PHE A 126 -0.54 7.03 25.68
CA PHE A 126 -0.31 5.65 25.28
C PHE A 126 1.11 5.29 25.71
N PRO A 127 1.30 4.39 26.70
CA PRO A 127 2.57 4.19 27.38
C PRO A 127 3.61 3.79 26.35
N ARG A 128 4.56 4.70 26.04
CA ARG A 128 5.61 4.57 25.02
C ARG A 128 5.20 3.53 23.98
N ALA A 129 4.07 3.75 23.29
CA ALA A 129 3.71 2.94 22.16
C ALA A 129 4.96 2.93 21.29
N THR A 130 5.64 1.78 21.29
CA THR A 130 7.02 1.68 20.84
C THR A 130 7.09 2.42 19.51
N LEU A 131 8.06 3.32 19.31
CA LEU A 131 8.17 4.22 18.15
C LEU A 131 7.82 3.57 16.81
N LYS A 132 7.92 2.23 16.74
CA LYS A 132 7.22 1.31 15.83
C LYS A 132 5.89 1.79 15.25
N TRP A 133 4.85 2.10 16.03
CA TRP A 133 3.53 2.43 15.44
C TRP A 133 3.57 3.73 14.62
N PRO A 134 4.09 4.86 15.16
CA PRO A 134 4.38 6.04 14.35
C PRO A 134 5.26 5.75 13.12
N VAL A 135 6.29 4.92 13.26
CA VAL A 135 7.18 4.56 12.14
C VAL A 135 6.43 3.79 11.05
N ILE A 136 5.61 2.79 11.42
CA ILE A 136 4.80 2.02 10.45
C ILE A 136 3.84 2.95 9.73
N LEU A 137 3.12 3.81 10.46
CA LEU A 137 2.17 4.76 9.89
C LEU A 137 2.85 5.77 8.95
N ALA A 138 4.05 6.22 9.30
CA ALA A 138 4.85 7.10 8.46
C ALA A 138 5.38 6.42 7.19
N ILE A 139 5.72 5.13 7.26
CA ILE A 139 6.16 4.36 6.07
C ILE A 139 5.00 4.16 5.10
N ILE A 140 3.82 3.73 5.57
CA ILE A 140 2.67 3.46 4.69
C ILE A 140 2.08 4.73 4.06
N SER A 141 2.41 5.92 4.57
CA SER A 141 1.96 7.19 4.01
C SER A 141 2.81 7.71 2.84
N ILE A 142 3.94 7.08 2.55
CA ILE A 142 4.85 7.50 1.47
C ILE A 142 4.34 7.03 0.09
N PRO A 143 4.01 5.74 -0.10
CA PRO A 143 3.62 5.21 -1.41
C PRO A 143 2.31 5.86 -1.91
N VAL A 144 2.24 6.09 -3.21
CA VAL A 144 1.08 6.68 -3.88
C VAL A 144 0.64 5.73 -4.97
N ALA A 145 -0.58 5.19 -4.88
CA ALA A 145 -1.10 4.26 -5.88
C ALA A 145 -1.16 4.88 -7.31
N PRO A 146 -0.22 4.53 -8.22
CA PRO A 146 -0.08 5.22 -9.50
C PRO A 146 -1.25 4.91 -10.44
N ALA A 147 -1.87 3.74 -10.30
CA ALA A 147 -3.07 3.36 -11.03
C ALA A 147 -4.27 4.28 -10.72
N LEU A 148 -4.47 4.61 -9.44
CA LEU A 148 -5.52 5.53 -9.02
C LEU A 148 -5.21 6.94 -9.52
N MET A 149 -3.97 7.40 -9.35
CA MET A 149 -3.53 8.71 -9.83
C MET A 149 -3.69 8.85 -11.36
N ASN A 150 -3.30 7.83 -12.14
CA ASN A 150 -3.48 7.81 -13.60
C ASN A 150 -4.97 7.87 -13.99
N SER A 151 -5.85 7.16 -13.25
CA SER A 151 -7.29 7.21 -13.50
C SER A 151 -7.87 8.62 -13.27
N GLN A 152 -7.42 9.31 -12.22
CA GLN A 152 -7.83 10.67 -11.90
C GLN A 152 -7.29 11.67 -12.92
N LEU A 153 -6.00 11.58 -13.27
CA LEU A 153 -5.36 12.48 -14.24
C LEU A 153 -5.95 12.32 -15.65
N ARG A 154 -6.31 11.10 -16.07
CA ARG A 154 -7.03 10.88 -17.34
C ARG A 154 -8.38 11.56 -17.39
N SER A 155 -9.06 11.72 -16.25
CA SER A 155 -10.35 12.41 -16.18
C SER A 155 -10.24 13.92 -16.42
N LEU A 156 -9.04 14.50 -16.23
CA LEU A 156 -8.79 15.93 -16.43
C LEU A 156 -8.62 16.34 -17.90
N LYS A 157 -8.66 15.38 -18.85
CA LYS A 157 -8.57 15.58 -20.33
C LYS A 157 -7.36 16.39 -20.83
N THR A 158 -6.43 16.77 -19.97
CA THR A 158 -5.17 17.39 -20.34
C THR A 158 -4.15 16.29 -20.63
N ARG A 159 -3.33 16.46 -21.66
CA ARG A 159 -2.23 15.55 -22.04
C ARG A 159 -0.91 16.31 -21.98
N ASP A 160 -0.69 16.93 -20.83
CA ASP A 160 0.46 17.80 -20.62
C ASP A 160 1.64 17.03 -20.03
N LYS A 161 2.85 17.54 -20.27
CA LYS A 161 4.09 16.96 -19.76
C LYS A 161 4.06 16.80 -18.23
N SER A 162 3.38 17.71 -17.54
CA SER A 162 3.18 17.67 -16.08
C SER A 162 2.48 16.40 -15.60
N ILE A 163 1.59 15.79 -16.37
CA ILE A 163 0.92 14.53 -15.98
C ILE A 163 1.90 13.37 -16.00
N SER A 164 2.77 13.33 -17.02
CA SER A 164 3.84 12.33 -17.10
C SER A 164 4.83 12.48 -15.94
N ASP A 165 5.16 13.72 -15.58
CA ASP A 165 6.04 14.00 -14.44
C ASP A 165 5.39 13.59 -13.11
N LEU A 166 4.10 13.84 -12.90
CA LEU A 166 3.36 13.38 -11.71
C LEU A 166 3.30 11.86 -11.59
N LEU A 167 3.04 11.15 -12.70
CA LEU A 167 3.06 9.68 -12.70
C LEU A 167 4.46 9.14 -12.41
N THR A 168 5.50 9.79 -12.94
CA THR A 168 6.90 9.45 -12.64
C THR A 168 7.23 9.68 -11.17
N LEU A 169 6.75 10.77 -10.58
CA LEU A 169 6.89 11.04 -9.14
C LEU A 169 6.20 9.96 -8.29
N GLY A 170 4.98 9.54 -8.64
CA GLY A 170 4.28 8.47 -7.92
C GLY A 170 5.04 7.14 -7.92
N ILE A 171 5.61 6.74 -9.07
CA ILE A 171 6.44 5.53 -9.17
C ILE A 171 7.70 5.66 -8.30
N LEU A 172 8.32 6.84 -8.28
CA LEU A 172 9.49 7.08 -7.42
C LEU A 172 9.11 7.07 -5.94
N ASP A 173 7.98 7.64 -5.54
CA ASP A 173 7.50 7.64 -4.16
C ASP A 173 7.23 6.21 -3.66
N ASP A 174 6.67 5.34 -4.50
CA ASP A 174 6.52 3.89 -4.21
C ASP A 174 7.88 3.23 -3.94
N PHE A 175 8.88 3.51 -4.79
CA PHE A 175 10.25 3.01 -4.61
C PHE A 175 10.88 3.52 -3.29
N HIS A 176 10.74 4.81 -2.99
CA HIS A 176 11.25 5.38 -1.73
C HIS A 176 10.54 4.77 -0.52
N GLY A 177 9.23 4.54 -0.59
CA GLY A 177 8.46 3.89 0.48
C GLY A 177 8.96 2.48 0.77
N VAL A 178 9.19 1.68 -0.27
CA VAL A 178 9.78 0.33 -0.12
C VAL A 178 11.21 0.41 0.44
N LEU A 179 12.04 1.34 -0.04
CA LEU A 179 13.42 1.50 0.44
C LEU A 179 13.46 1.87 1.93
N ILE A 180 12.66 2.85 2.34
CA ILE A 180 12.56 3.29 3.74
C ILE A 180 12.00 2.16 4.61
N TYR A 181 11.00 1.42 4.11
CA TYR A 181 10.50 0.22 4.77
C TYR A 181 11.63 -0.78 5.00
N LEU A 182 12.39 -1.15 3.98
CA LEU A 182 13.49 -2.12 4.10
C LEU A 182 14.56 -1.68 5.11
N LEU A 183 14.86 -0.39 5.16
CA LEU A 183 15.85 0.19 6.08
C LEU A 183 15.35 0.17 7.54
N LEU A 184 14.08 0.48 7.77
CA LEU A 184 13.50 0.60 9.11
C LEU A 184 12.83 -0.68 9.62
N PHE A 185 12.57 -1.66 8.75
CA PHE A 185 11.96 -2.94 9.09
C PHE A 185 12.66 -3.69 10.25
N PRO A 186 14.01 -3.74 10.32
CA PRO A 186 14.69 -4.34 11.46
C PRO A 186 14.36 -3.67 12.80
N PHE A 187 14.14 -2.35 12.82
CA PHE A 187 13.76 -1.60 14.02
C PHE A 187 12.31 -1.90 14.44
N VAL A 188 11.43 -2.13 13.47
CA VAL A 188 10.04 -2.54 13.71
C VAL A 188 9.99 -3.95 14.34
N ILE A 189 10.77 -4.90 13.80
CA ILE A 189 10.75 -6.32 14.20
C ILE A 189 11.65 -6.66 15.38
N SER A 190 12.63 -5.83 15.76
CA SER A 190 13.66 -6.09 16.78
C SER A 190 13.17 -6.62 18.15
N ASN A 191 11.87 -6.58 18.49
CA ASN A 191 11.34 -7.22 19.72
C ASN A 191 10.73 -8.62 19.51
N TYR A 192 10.70 -9.18 18.30
CA TYR A 192 9.94 -10.42 18.02
C TYR A 192 10.79 -11.69 17.96
N ASN A 193 12.12 -11.62 17.85
CA ASN A 193 13.01 -12.77 18.08
C ASN A 193 14.51 -12.41 18.02
N GLN A 194 15.36 -13.11 18.77
CA GLN A 194 16.83 -13.05 18.74
C GLN A 194 17.44 -13.61 17.43
N GLN A 195 16.86 -13.30 16.27
CA GLN A 195 17.42 -13.71 14.98
C GLN A 195 18.40 -12.63 14.49
N PRO A 196 19.56 -13.00 13.90
CA PRO A 196 20.55 -12.05 13.44
C PRO A 196 19.95 -11.12 12.39
N TYR A 197 20.15 -9.81 12.57
CA TYR A 197 19.64 -8.72 11.72
C TYR A 197 19.82 -8.97 10.20
N PHE A 198 20.88 -9.67 9.81
CA PHE A 198 21.15 -10.07 8.43
C PHE A 198 20.10 -11.01 7.82
N LYS A 199 19.56 -11.95 8.60
CA LYS A 199 18.48 -12.85 8.13
C LYS A 199 17.15 -12.10 7.97
N ILE A 200 16.87 -11.14 8.86
CA ILE A 200 15.66 -10.30 8.79
C ILE A 200 15.75 -9.32 7.61
N LEU A 201 16.95 -8.78 7.34
CA LEU A 201 17.21 -7.94 6.17
C LEU A 201 17.09 -8.75 4.87
N LEU A 202 17.58 -10.00 4.84
CA LEU A 202 17.42 -10.89 3.68
C LEU A 202 15.98 -11.32 3.46
N THR A 203 15.20 -11.58 4.52
CA THR A 203 13.78 -11.89 4.39
C THR A 203 12.97 -10.66 4.01
N SER A 204 13.34 -9.45 4.46
CA SER A 204 12.67 -8.23 4.02
C SER A 204 13.02 -7.85 2.60
N LEU A 205 14.28 -8.04 2.16
CA LEU A 205 14.68 -7.92 0.75
C LEU A 205 13.98 -8.98 -0.10
N ALA A 206 13.91 -10.23 0.36
CA ALA A 206 13.19 -11.27 -0.34
C ALA A 206 11.69 -10.98 -0.40
N VAL A 207 11.06 -10.51 0.69
CA VAL A 207 9.65 -10.10 0.68
C VAL A 207 9.45 -8.88 -0.19
N GLY A 208 10.34 -7.88 -0.15
CA GLY A 208 10.26 -6.64 -0.93
C GLY A 208 10.53 -6.82 -2.43
N VAL A 209 11.39 -7.78 -2.80
CA VAL A 209 11.68 -8.17 -4.20
C VAL A 209 10.67 -9.21 -4.70
N VAL A 210 10.08 -10.00 -3.81
CA VAL A 210 8.97 -10.89 -4.17
C VAL A 210 7.67 -10.11 -4.23
N SER A 211 7.48 -9.05 -3.42
CA SER A 211 6.33 -8.13 -3.35
C SER A 211 6.46 -6.90 -4.28
N GLY A 212 7.57 -6.81 -5.00
CA GLY A 212 8.05 -5.69 -5.82
C GLY A 212 8.38 -6.17 -7.23
#